data_AF-A0AA39R072-F1
#
_entry.id   AF-A0AA39R072-F1
#
_cell.length_a   1.000
_cell.length_b   1.000
_cell.length_c   1.000
_cell.angle_alpha   90.00
_cell.angle_beta   90.00
_cell.angle_gamma   90.00
#
_symmetry.space_group_name_H-M   'P 1'
#
loop_
_entity.id
_entity.type
_entity.pdbx_description
1 polymer ?
#
loop_
_entity_poly.entity_id
_entity_poly.type
_entity_poly.pdbx_seq_one_letter_code
_entity_poly.pdbx_strand_id
1 'polypeptide(L)'
;MSSNLNNQNRTLSHPTVPTPDLHKLSNISITTCSTGPAQPLSTHPLEARLAQWQQTQDTLKMNMLRRNFGIAEPVRRGMEAKICSEAEWRPACLGGSASVGGDVLAGRDTEITWEDVYRGDEGGEGVDFHTEMEAKVGMDRW
;
A
#
# COMPACT_ATOMS: atom_id res chain seq x y z
N MET A 1 -38.71 45.73 38.72
CA MET A 1 -38.48 45.08 37.40
C MET A 1 -37.44 44.01 37.60
N SER A 2 -37.73 42.83 37.07
CA SER A 2 -37.28 41.52 37.52
C SER A 2 -35.81 41.18 37.21
N SER A 3 -35.16 40.60 38.22
CA SER A 3 -34.25 39.44 38.22
C SER A 3 -33.34 39.10 37.02
N ASN A 4 -32.03 38.98 37.35
CA ASN A 4 -31.17 37.78 37.24
C ASN A 4 -30.71 37.33 35.84
N LEU A 5 -29.40 37.10 35.68
CA LEU A 5 -28.72 36.01 34.95
C LEU A 5 -27.20 36.31 35.00
N ASN A 6 -26.25 35.39 35.19
CA ASN A 6 -26.23 34.01 35.63
C ASN A 6 -24.73 33.69 35.73
N ASN A 7 -24.18 33.58 36.95
CA ASN A 7 -22.85 33.07 37.17
C ASN A 7 -22.89 31.56 36.90
N GLN A 8 -22.39 31.11 35.74
CA GLN A 8 -22.30 29.68 35.42
C GLN A 8 -20.85 29.27 35.25
N ASN A 9 -20.43 28.50 36.24
CA ASN A 9 -19.24 27.67 36.34
C ASN A 9 -18.80 27.09 35.00
N ARG A 10 -17.55 27.37 34.64
CA ARG A 10 -16.82 26.68 33.58
C ARG A 10 -16.44 25.28 34.10
N THR A 11 -17.33 24.30 33.95
CA THR A 11 -16.98 22.90 34.18
C THR A 11 -16.13 22.42 33.00
N LEU A 12 -14.89 22.04 33.30
CA LEU A 12 -14.00 21.37 32.35
C LEU A 12 -14.58 19.97 32.09
N SER A 13 -15.29 19.78 30.98
CA SER A 13 -15.64 18.45 30.51
C SER A 13 -14.39 17.78 29.95
N HIS A 14 -13.91 16.72 30.61
CA HIS A 14 -13.01 15.76 29.98
C HIS A 14 -13.78 15.02 28.87
N PRO A 15 -13.19 14.80 27.69
CA PRO A 15 -13.82 13.98 26.67
C PRO A 15 -13.80 12.52 27.14
N THR A 16 -14.96 12.01 27.57
CA THR A 16 -15.13 10.58 27.84
C THR A 16 -14.98 9.82 26.53
N VAL A 17 -13.91 9.04 26.41
CA VAL A 17 -13.75 8.04 25.34
C VAL A 17 -14.79 6.94 25.58
N PRO A 18 -15.65 6.60 24.61
CA PRO A 18 -16.58 5.49 24.76
C PRO A 18 -15.78 4.19 24.85
N THR A 19 -15.97 3.43 25.93
CA THR A 19 -15.39 2.10 26.11
C THR A 19 -15.91 1.16 25.03
N PRO A 20 -15.05 0.39 24.32
CA PRO A 20 -15.51 -0.56 23.33
C PRO A 20 -16.23 -1.73 24.03
N ASP A 21 -17.45 -2.01 23.58
CA ASP A 21 -18.31 -3.07 24.08
C ASP A 21 -17.73 -4.44 23.72
N LEU A 22 -17.40 -5.26 24.73
CA LEU A 22 -16.60 -6.48 24.59
C LEU A 22 -17.35 -7.66 23.95
N HIS A 23 -18.63 -7.49 23.60
CA HIS A 23 -19.48 -8.56 23.05
C HIS A 23 -19.41 -8.76 21.53
N LYS A 24 -18.52 -8.05 20.81
CA LYS A 24 -18.42 -8.10 19.33
C LYS A 24 -17.19 -8.85 18.79
N LEU A 25 -16.67 -9.84 19.52
CA LEU A 25 -15.56 -10.68 19.05
C LEU A 25 -16.09 -11.99 18.47
N SER A 26 -16.76 -11.97 17.31
CA SER A 26 -17.20 -13.21 16.65
C SER A 26 -16.98 -13.27 15.14
N ASN A 27 -16.22 -12.36 14.55
CA ASN A 27 -15.96 -12.40 13.11
C ASN A 27 -14.46 -12.31 12.85
N ILE A 28 -13.74 -13.40 13.13
CA ILE A 28 -12.46 -13.66 12.46
C ILE A 28 -12.83 -14.07 11.04
N SER A 29 -13.00 -13.07 10.18
CA SER A 29 -13.02 -13.26 8.74
C SER A 29 -11.57 -13.25 8.28
N ILE A 30 -11.13 -14.33 7.66
CA ILE A 30 -9.85 -14.40 6.97
C ILE A 30 -9.98 -13.48 5.77
N THR A 31 -9.52 -12.24 5.91
CA THR A 31 -9.44 -11.29 4.80
C THR A 31 -8.37 -11.79 3.84
N THR A 32 -8.77 -12.21 2.66
CA THR A 32 -7.85 -12.35 1.52
C THR A 32 -7.22 -10.98 1.27
N CYS A 33 -5.89 -10.93 1.25
CA CYS A 33 -5.14 -9.71 1.00
C CYS A 33 -5.49 -9.19 -0.41
N SER A 34 -6.20 -8.09 -0.47
CA SER A 34 -6.36 -7.35 -1.73
C SER A 34 -5.06 -6.61 -2.02
N THR A 35 -4.53 -6.78 -3.23
CA THR A 35 -3.35 -6.08 -3.78
C THR A 35 -3.66 -4.60 -4.07
N GLY A 36 -4.31 -3.92 -3.14
CA GLY A 36 -4.69 -2.51 -3.22
C GLY A 36 -4.52 -1.84 -1.86
N PRO A 37 -4.31 -0.52 -1.80
CA PRO A 37 -4.06 0.18 -0.54
C PRO A 37 -5.21 -0.09 0.44
N ALA A 38 -4.90 -0.81 1.52
CA ALA A 38 -5.85 -1.22 2.53
C ALA A 38 -6.55 0.01 3.10
N GLN A 39 -7.87 0.10 2.91
CA GLN A 39 -8.68 1.13 3.55
C GLN A 39 -8.73 0.83 5.05
N PRO A 40 -8.47 1.81 5.94
CA PRO A 40 -8.44 1.57 7.37
C PRO A 40 -9.81 1.09 7.84
N LEU A 41 -9.85 -0.08 8.47
CA LEU A 41 -11.08 -0.70 8.98
C LEU A 41 -11.60 0.00 10.25
N SER A 42 -10.74 0.77 10.93
CA SER A 42 -11.07 1.48 12.16
C SER A 42 -10.63 2.94 12.18
N THR A 43 -11.26 3.73 13.05
CA THR A 43 -11.07 5.20 13.17
C THR A 43 -9.80 5.58 13.92
N HIS A 44 -8.80 4.69 14.05
CA HIS A 44 -7.63 4.96 14.85
C HIS A 44 -6.59 5.79 14.05
N PRO A 45 -6.07 6.90 14.61
CA PRO A 45 -5.18 7.81 13.86
C PRO A 45 -3.86 7.18 13.42
N LEU A 46 -3.39 6.10 14.09
CA LEU A 46 -2.18 5.39 13.67
C LEU A 46 -2.42 4.43 12.50
N GLU A 47 -3.64 3.98 12.26
CA GLU A 47 -3.92 3.05 11.16
C GLU A 47 -3.65 3.70 9.81
N ALA A 48 -4.09 4.95 9.64
CA ALA A 48 -3.79 5.73 8.44
C ALA A 48 -2.27 5.88 8.22
N ARG A 49 -1.51 6.11 9.29
CA ARG A 49 -0.05 6.23 9.21
C ARG A 49 0.63 4.91 8.88
N LEU A 50 0.19 3.80 9.49
CA LEU A 50 0.75 2.48 9.22
C LEU A 50 0.45 2.04 7.78
N ALA A 51 -0.77 2.27 7.30
CA ALA A 51 -1.16 2.00 5.92
C ALA A 51 -0.33 2.82 4.90
N GLN A 52 0.06 4.05 5.26
CA GLN A 52 0.82 4.95 4.40
C GLN A 52 2.33 4.97 4.69
N TRP A 53 2.82 4.09 5.56
CA TRP A 53 4.21 4.12 6.02
C TRP A 53 5.19 4.08 4.85
N GLN A 54 4.96 3.15 3.91
CA GLN A 54 5.83 2.98 2.76
C GLN A 54 5.85 4.21 1.85
N GLN A 55 4.66 4.74 1.52
CA GLN A 55 4.54 5.95 0.72
C GLN A 55 5.20 7.17 1.40
N THR A 56 5.14 7.23 2.73
CA THR A 56 5.78 8.28 3.52
C THR A 56 7.30 8.17 3.45
N GLN A 57 7.87 6.96 3.55
CA GLN A 57 9.29 6.70 3.40
C GLN A 57 9.79 7.10 2.00
N ASP A 58 9.08 6.70 0.95
CA ASP A 58 9.45 7.03 -0.42
C ASP A 58 9.40 8.54 -0.67
N THR A 59 8.37 9.21 -0.16
CA THR A 59 8.23 10.66 -0.25
C THR A 59 9.38 11.37 0.48
N LEU A 60 9.78 10.87 1.65
CA LEU A 60 10.92 11.40 2.40
C LEU A 60 12.23 11.23 1.62
N LYS A 61 12.47 10.04 1.03
CA LYS A 61 13.63 9.75 0.18
C LYS A 61 13.72 10.72 -1.00
N MET A 62 12.63 10.92 -1.73
CA MET A 62 12.60 11.86 -2.87
C MET A 62 12.81 13.31 -2.44
N ASN A 63 12.27 13.70 -1.29
CA ASN A 63 12.48 15.04 -0.74
C ASN A 63 13.93 15.29 -0.31
N MET A 64 14.61 14.27 0.23
CA MET A 64 16.04 14.36 0.56
C MET A 64 16.90 14.51 -0.69
N LEU A 65 16.64 13.71 -1.72
CA LEU A 65 17.33 13.82 -3.01
C LEU A 65 17.14 15.21 -3.63
N ARG A 66 15.90 15.71 -3.60
CA ARG A 66 15.58 17.05 -4.11
C ARG A 66 16.38 18.15 -3.39
N ARG A 67 16.54 18.03 -2.08
CA ARG A 67 17.26 19.02 -1.25
C ARG A 67 18.78 18.97 -1.47
N ASN A 68 19.35 17.78 -1.62
CA ASN A 68 20.79 17.61 -1.73
C ASN A 68 21.32 17.75 -3.15
N PHE A 69 20.55 17.30 -4.15
CA PHE A 69 21.00 17.17 -5.54
C PHE A 69 20.12 17.94 -6.53
N GLY A 70 19.05 18.59 -6.08
CA GLY A 70 18.13 19.34 -6.92
C GLY A 70 17.04 18.50 -7.57
N ILE A 71 16.25 19.13 -8.45
CA ILE A 71 15.03 18.51 -9.00
C ILE A 71 15.29 17.39 -10.01
N ALA A 72 16.49 17.35 -10.60
CA ALA A 72 16.83 16.35 -11.61
C ALA A 72 16.81 14.93 -11.04
N GLU A 73 17.25 14.74 -9.79
CA GLU A 73 17.36 13.42 -9.17
C GLU A 73 16.01 12.72 -8.93
N PRO A 74 14.99 13.38 -8.32
CA PRO A 74 13.66 12.77 -8.21
C PRO A 74 13.05 12.41 -9.58
N VAL A 75 13.26 13.25 -10.60
CA VAL A 75 12.73 13.01 -11.95
C VAL A 75 13.40 11.81 -12.58
N ARG A 76 14.73 11.75 -12.54
CA ARG A 76 15.51 10.63 -13.04
C ARG A 76 15.10 9.33 -12.36
N ARG A 77 15.02 9.33 -11.03
CA ARG A 77 14.64 8.14 -10.26
C ARG A 77 13.20 7.70 -10.54
N GLY A 78 12.29 8.64 -10.74
CA GLY A 78 10.92 8.35 -11.19
C GLY A 78 10.88 7.72 -12.58
N MET A 79 11.70 8.19 -13.52
CA MET A 79 11.83 7.59 -14.85
C MET A 79 12.46 6.19 -14.80
N GLU A 80 13.50 5.98 -13.99
CA GLU A 80 14.12 4.67 -13.79
C GLU A 80 13.10 3.65 -13.23
N ALA A 81 12.35 4.03 -12.20
CA ALA A 81 11.30 3.18 -11.62
C ALA A 81 10.21 2.85 -12.65
N LYS A 82 9.81 3.83 -13.47
CA LYS A 82 8.84 3.62 -14.54
C LYS A 82 9.35 2.64 -15.60
N ILE A 83 10.58 2.82 -16.09
CA ILE A 83 11.19 1.93 -17.09
C ILE A 83 11.29 0.51 -16.54
N CYS A 84 11.71 0.33 -15.28
CA CYS A 84 11.75 -0.98 -14.66
C CYS A 84 10.37 -1.63 -14.62
N SER A 85 9.31 -0.90 -14.22
CA SER A 85 7.95 -1.43 -14.18
C SER A 85 7.40 -1.83 -15.56
N GLU A 86 7.76 -1.09 -16.62
CA GLU A 86 7.32 -1.38 -17.98
C GLU A 86 8.12 -2.54 -18.61
N ALA A 87 9.38 -2.73 -18.20
CA ALA A 87 10.26 -3.78 -18.68
C ALA A 87 9.99 -5.15 -18.02
N GLU A 88 9.13 -5.20 -17.00
CA GLU A 88 8.99 -6.36 -16.12
C GLU A 88 7.98 -7.42 -16.58
N TRP A 89 7.92 -7.64 -17.89
CA TRP A 89 7.10 -8.74 -18.38
C TRP A 89 7.84 -10.08 -18.16
N ARG A 90 7.19 -11.00 -17.45
CA ARG A 90 7.60 -12.41 -17.30
C ARG A 90 6.36 -13.29 -17.39
N PRO A 91 6.42 -14.43 -18.09
CA PRO A 91 5.27 -15.31 -18.24
C PRO A 91 4.89 -15.93 -16.89
N ALA A 92 3.60 -16.22 -16.67
CA ALA A 92 3.12 -16.77 -15.40
C ALA A 92 3.76 -18.12 -15.08
N CYS A 93 4.06 -18.92 -16.11
CA CYS A 93 4.77 -20.19 -15.96
C CYS A 93 6.18 -20.07 -15.30
N LEU A 94 6.77 -18.86 -15.29
CA LEU A 94 8.04 -18.58 -14.62
C LEU A 94 7.85 -17.91 -13.23
N GLY A 95 6.64 -17.93 -12.68
CA GLY A 95 6.33 -17.36 -11.37
C GLY A 95 5.87 -15.90 -11.40
N GLY A 96 5.42 -15.41 -12.57
CA GLY A 96 4.87 -14.06 -12.75
C GLY A 96 5.90 -12.93 -12.70
N SER A 97 5.41 -11.68 -12.70
CA SER A 97 6.24 -10.48 -12.55
C SER A 97 6.81 -10.42 -11.13
N ALA A 98 8.14 -10.49 -11.02
CA ALA A 98 8.87 -10.33 -9.76
C ALA A 98 9.92 -9.22 -9.96
N SER A 99 9.74 -8.12 -9.24
CA SER A 99 10.33 -6.82 -9.57
C SER A 99 11.68 -6.57 -8.95
N VAL A 100 12.66 -7.45 -9.17
CA VAL A 100 14.00 -7.27 -8.58
C VAL A 100 14.57 -5.88 -8.90
N GLY A 101 14.40 -5.39 -10.13
CA GLY A 101 14.82 -4.04 -10.51
C GLY A 101 14.05 -2.93 -9.79
N GLY A 102 12.73 -3.09 -9.63
CA GLY A 102 11.89 -2.17 -8.87
C GLY A 102 12.25 -2.13 -7.39
N ASP A 103 12.55 -3.29 -6.80
CA ASP A 103 12.89 -3.43 -5.40
C ASP A 103 14.26 -2.86 -5.08
N VAL A 104 15.25 -3.01 -5.95
CA VAL A 104 16.55 -2.34 -5.82
C VAL A 104 16.39 -0.81 -5.84
N LEU A 105 15.54 -0.28 -6.73
CA LEU A 105 15.31 1.17 -6.80
C LEU A 105 14.54 1.71 -5.57
N ALA A 106 13.60 0.91 -5.06
CA ALA A 106 12.92 1.18 -3.79
C ALA A 106 13.88 1.07 -2.60
N GLY A 107 14.90 0.21 -2.67
CA GLY A 107 15.80 -0.16 -1.58
C GLY A 107 15.23 -1.24 -0.68
N ARG A 108 14.40 -2.13 -1.23
CA ARG A 108 13.73 -3.27 -0.56
C ARG A 108 14.23 -4.62 -1.05
N ASP A 109 15.33 -4.66 -1.78
CA ASP A 109 15.94 -5.89 -2.29
C ASP A 109 16.38 -6.87 -1.20
N THR A 110 16.50 -6.38 0.04
CA THR A 110 16.82 -7.19 1.23
C THR A 110 15.62 -7.53 2.10
N GLU A 111 14.42 -7.09 1.73
CA GLU A 111 13.19 -7.33 2.48
C GLU A 111 12.45 -8.54 1.89
N ILE A 112 11.70 -9.25 2.74
CA ILE A 112 10.85 -10.36 2.31
C ILE A 112 9.48 -10.22 2.94
N THR A 113 8.45 -10.24 2.10
CA THR A 113 7.06 -10.14 2.52
C THR A 113 6.40 -11.52 2.50
N TRP A 114 5.25 -11.62 3.14
CA TRP A 114 4.45 -12.84 3.11
C TRP A 114 4.07 -13.24 1.67
N GLU A 115 3.77 -12.24 0.83
CA GLU A 115 3.37 -12.41 -0.56
C GLU A 115 4.49 -13.00 -1.43
N ASP A 116 5.75 -12.78 -1.05
CA ASP A 116 6.92 -13.35 -1.74
C ASP A 116 7.06 -14.86 -1.51
N VAL A 117 6.66 -15.33 -0.32
CA VAL A 117 6.74 -16.75 0.08
C VAL A 117 5.49 -17.50 -0.34
N TYR A 118 4.31 -16.87 -0.21
CA TYR A 118 3.01 -17.46 -0.49
C TYR A 118 2.28 -16.66 -1.57
N ARG A 119 2.59 -16.99 -2.82
CA ARG A 119 2.02 -16.31 -4.00
C ARG A 119 0.57 -16.67 -4.34
N GLY A 120 -0.03 -17.63 -3.64
CA GLY A 120 -1.44 -18.03 -3.84
C GLY A 120 -1.72 -18.80 -5.14
N ASP A 121 -0.67 -19.15 -5.90
CA ASP A 121 -0.77 -19.85 -7.20
C ASP A 121 -0.78 -21.39 -7.07
N GLU A 122 -0.93 -21.93 -5.85
CA GLU A 122 -0.78 -23.37 -5.60
C GLU A 122 -1.91 -24.25 -6.21
N GLY A 123 -2.93 -23.65 -6.84
CA GLY A 123 -4.11 -24.37 -7.33
C GLY A 123 -4.52 -24.13 -8.79
N GLY A 124 -3.82 -23.28 -9.54
CA GLY A 124 -4.20 -22.94 -10.92
C GLY A 124 -3.40 -23.73 -11.95
N GLU A 125 -4.07 -24.32 -12.94
CA GLU A 125 -3.42 -24.66 -14.21
C GLU A 125 -3.02 -23.32 -14.86
N GLY A 126 -1.75 -22.96 -14.73
CA GLY A 126 -1.22 -21.70 -15.26
C GLY A 126 -1.52 -21.55 -16.75
N VAL A 127 -1.73 -20.31 -17.20
CA VAL A 127 -1.97 -20.03 -18.63
C VAL A 127 -0.75 -20.48 -19.43
N ASP A 128 -1.00 -21.16 -20.56
CA ASP A 128 0.07 -21.62 -21.44
C ASP A 128 0.93 -20.44 -21.94
N PHE A 129 2.25 -20.64 -21.98
CA PHE A 129 3.22 -19.63 -22.39
C PHE A 129 2.89 -19.04 -23.77
N HIS A 130 2.46 -19.90 -24.69
CA HIS A 130 2.12 -19.49 -26.05
C HIS A 130 0.93 -18.53 -26.05
N THR A 131 -0.16 -18.87 -25.34
CA THR A 131 -1.35 -18.01 -25.21
C THR A 131 -1.00 -16.65 -24.59
N GLU A 132 -0.14 -16.58 -23.57
CA GLU A 132 0.29 -15.31 -22.98
C GLU A 132 1.11 -14.46 -23.96
N MET A 133 1.99 -15.10 -24.73
CA MET A 133 2.84 -14.43 -25.71
C MET A 133 2.01 -13.90 -26.88
N GLU A 134 1.06 -14.68 -27.37
CA GLU A 134 0.15 -14.30 -28.44
C GLU A 134 -0.71 -13.10 -28.03
N ALA A 135 -1.23 -13.11 -26.80
CA ALA A 135 -1.98 -11.99 -26.23
C ALA A 135 -1.10 -10.73 -26.08
N LYS A 136 0.16 -10.88 -25.66
CA LYS A 136 1.11 -9.78 -25.48
C LYS A 136 1.56 -9.13 -26.79
N VAL A 137 1.79 -9.95 -27.82
CA VAL A 137 2.22 -9.52 -29.16
C VAL A 137 1.02 -9.06 -30.00
N GLY A 138 -0.21 -9.39 -29.58
CA GLY A 138 -1.44 -9.06 -30.31
C GLY A 138 -1.72 -10.02 -31.46
N MET A 139 -1.13 -11.22 -31.42
CA MET A 139 -1.29 -12.26 -32.43
C MET A 139 -2.67 -12.93 -32.39
N ASP A 140 -3.40 -12.80 -31.28
CA ASP A 140 -4.78 -13.33 -31.13
C ASP A 140 -5.87 -12.40 -31.67
N ARG A 141 -5.49 -11.25 -32.26
CA ARG A 141 -6.43 -10.18 -32.65
C ARG A 141 -6.65 -10.11 -34.16
N TRP A 142 -7.12 -11.20 -34.75
CA TRP A 142 -7.58 -11.24 -36.14
C TRP A 142 -9.09 -11.33 -36.24
#